data_AF-A0A2J8Y0K5-F1
#
_entry.id   AF-A0A2J8Y0K5-F1
#
_cell.length_a   1.000
_cell.length_b   1.000
_cell.length_c   1.000
_cell.angle_alpha   90.00
_cell.angle_beta   90.00
_cell.angle_gamma   90.00
#
_symmetry.space_group_name_H-M   'P 1'
#
loop_
_entity.id
_entity.type
_entity.pdbx_description
1 polymer ?
#
loop_
_entity_poly.entity_id
_entity_poly.type
_entity_poly.pdbx_seq_one_letter_code
_entity_poly.pdbx_strand_id
1 'polypeptide(L)'
;MALPEEAKIKDAYHMLKRQGIVQSDPPIPVDRTLIPSPPPRPKNPVFDDEEKSKLLAKLLKSKNPDDLQEANKLIKSMVKEDEARIQKVTKRLHTLEEVNNNVRLLSEMLLHYSQEDSSDGDRELMKELFDQCENK
;
A
#
# COMPACT_ATOMS: atom_id res chain seq x y z
N MET A 1 -9.27 21.51 -16.66
CA MET A 1 -8.66 21.93 -17.94
C MET A 1 -8.03 23.30 -17.72
N ALA A 2 -6.77 23.51 -18.07
CA ALA A 2 -6.22 24.86 -18.14
C ALA A 2 -5.80 25.09 -19.59
N LEU A 3 -6.46 26.07 -20.21
CA LEU A 3 -6.28 26.45 -21.61
C LEU A 3 -4.79 26.76 -21.87
N PRO A 4 -4.12 26.12 -22.84
CA PRO A 4 -2.69 26.30 -23.09
C PRO A 4 -2.29 27.67 -23.66
N GLU A 5 -3.24 28.56 -23.97
CA GLU A 5 -2.99 29.73 -24.84
C GLU A 5 -2.83 31.08 -24.13
N GLU A 6 -2.95 31.17 -22.82
CA GLU A 6 -2.95 32.47 -22.14
C GLU A 6 -1.59 32.87 -21.54
N ALA A 7 -0.49 32.69 -22.30
CA ALA A 7 0.85 33.08 -21.87
C ALA A 7 0.93 34.55 -21.44
N LYS A 8 0.25 35.44 -22.18
CA LYS A 8 0.21 36.89 -21.89
C LYS A 8 -0.49 37.23 -20.57
N ILE A 9 -1.52 36.48 -20.20
CA ILE A 9 -2.28 36.72 -18.96
C ILE A 9 -1.44 36.27 -17.77
N LYS A 10 -0.75 35.14 -17.89
CA LYS A 10 0.21 34.69 -16.90
C LYS A 10 1.35 35.70 -16.71
N ASP A 11 1.93 36.20 -17.80
CA ASP A 11 3.04 37.16 -17.74
C ASP A 11 2.61 38.51 -17.12
N ALA A 12 1.43 39.02 -17.52
CA ALA A 12 0.86 40.24 -16.95
C ALA A 12 0.61 40.07 -15.44
N TYR A 13 0.07 38.94 -15.02
CA TYR A 13 -0.14 38.62 -13.61
C TYR A 13 1.18 38.65 -12.81
N HIS A 14 2.22 37.99 -13.32
CA HIS A 14 3.54 37.99 -12.67
C HIS A 14 4.21 39.37 -12.65
N MET A 15 3.97 40.22 -13.66
CA MET A 15 4.42 41.62 -13.63
C MET A 15 3.71 42.44 -12.55
N LEU A 16 2.38 42.34 -12.46
CA LEU A 16 1.59 43.06 -11.47
C LEU A 16 1.92 42.61 -10.04
N LYS A 17 2.21 41.32 -9.84
CA LYS A 17 2.69 40.78 -8.55
C LYS A 17 4.08 41.32 -8.18
N ARG A 18 5.01 41.39 -9.14
CA ARG A 18 6.36 41.97 -8.92
C ARG A 18 6.33 43.46 -8.61
N GLN A 19 5.37 44.20 -9.16
CA GLN A 19 5.18 45.63 -8.88
C GLN A 19 4.46 45.88 -7.54
N GLY A 20 4.06 44.84 -6.82
CA GLY A 20 3.37 44.95 -5.53
C GLY A 20 1.89 45.33 -5.64
N ILE A 21 1.33 45.36 -6.85
CA ILE A 21 -0.09 45.68 -7.10
C ILE A 21 -0.97 44.49 -6.69
N VAL A 22 -0.53 43.27 -6.98
CA VAL A 22 -1.16 42.04 -6.49
C VAL A 22 -0.44 41.60 -5.22
N GLN A 23 -1.08 41.81 -4.06
CA GLN A 23 -0.48 41.48 -2.76
C GLN A 23 -0.54 39.98 -2.41
N SER A 24 -1.62 39.30 -2.82
CA SER A 24 -1.80 37.86 -2.59
C SER A 24 -2.58 37.23 -3.74
N ASP A 25 -2.35 35.94 -3.98
CA ASP A 25 -3.10 35.21 -5.00
C ASP A 25 -4.58 35.09 -4.60
N PRO A 26 -5.53 35.33 -5.52
CA PRO A 26 -6.94 35.18 -5.22
C PRO A 26 -7.27 33.71 -4.93
N PRO A 27 -8.17 33.42 -3.97
CA PRO A 27 -8.57 32.05 -3.70
C PRO A 27 -9.26 31.49 -4.95
N ILE A 28 -8.69 30.43 -5.52
CA ILE A 28 -9.31 29.73 -6.65
C ILE A 28 -10.47 28.91 -6.09
N PRO A 29 -11.72 29.15 -6.53
CA PRO A 29 -12.85 28.32 -6.14
C PRO A 29 -12.55 26.89 -6.56
N VAL A 30 -12.63 25.95 -5.62
CA VAL A 30 -12.56 24.53 -5.95
C VAL A 30 -13.73 24.24 -6.88
N ASP A 31 -13.44 23.97 -8.15
CA ASP A 31 -14.44 23.59 -9.13
C ASP A 31 -15.02 22.23 -8.69
N ARG A 32 -16.18 22.28 -8.02
CA ARG A 32 -16.87 21.10 -7.48
C ARG A 32 -17.35 20.14 -8.57
N THR A 33 -17.26 20.53 -9.84
CA THR A 33 -17.55 19.64 -10.98
C THR A 33 -16.37 18.76 -11.37
N LEU A 34 -15.15 19.09 -10.92
CA LEU A 34 -13.98 18.24 -11.07
C LEU A 34 -14.03 17.12 -10.04
N ILE A 35 -14.34 15.92 -10.50
CA ILE A 35 -14.18 14.70 -9.71
C ILE A 35 -12.70 14.65 -9.30
N PRO A 36 -12.37 14.62 -7.99
CA PRO A 36 -10.99 14.46 -7.55
C PRO A 36 -10.41 13.21 -8.22
N SER A 37 -9.17 13.28 -8.73
CA SER A 37 -8.53 12.07 -9.25
C SER A 37 -8.61 10.98 -8.19
N PRO A 38 -9.04 9.76 -8.56
CA PRO A 38 -9.11 8.68 -7.61
C PRO A 38 -7.73 8.48 -6.98
N PRO A 39 -7.68 8.16 -5.68
CA PRO A 39 -6.41 7.93 -5.01
C PRO A 39 -5.58 6.90 -5.78
N PRO A 40 -4.24 7.04 -5.79
CA PRO A 40 -3.37 6.06 -6.43
C PRO A 40 -3.72 4.67 -5.91
N ARG A 41 -3.99 3.73 -6.84
CA ARG A 41 -4.23 2.34 -6.44
C ARG A 41 -3.02 1.83 -5.64
N PRO A 42 -3.25 1.02 -4.59
CA PRO A 42 -2.15 0.37 -3.87
C PRO A 42 -1.21 -0.31 -4.86
N LYS A 43 0.09 -0.04 -4.74
CA LYS A 43 1.11 -0.60 -5.64
C LYS A 43 1.07 -2.11 -5.55
N ASN A 44 0.73 -2.75 -6.66
CA ASN A 44 0.73 -4.19 -6.75
C ASN A 44 1.90 -4.60 -7.67
N PRO A 45 2.97 -5.19 -7.12
CA PRO A 45 4.19 -5.50 -7.88
C PRO A 45 3.93 -6.31 -9.14
N VAL A 46 2.89 -7.15 -9.13
CA VAL A 46 2.51 -7.99 -10.27
C VAL A 46 1.95 -7.16 -11.43
N PHE A 47 1.26 -6.06 -11.14
CA PHE A 47 0.69 -5.14 -12.15
C PHE A 47 1.59 -3.94 -12.48
N ASP A 48 2.61 -3.68 -11.65
CA ASP A 48 3.61 -2.63 -11.87
C ASP A 48 4.78 -3.10 -12.77
N ASP A 49 4.79 -4.37 -13.20
CA ASP A 49 5.67 -4.85 -14.26
C ASP A 49 5.30 -4.16 -15.58
N GLU A 50 6.07 -3.13 -15.92
CA GLU A 50 5.79 -2.23 -17.04
C GLU A 50 5.75 -2.97 -18.38
N GLU A 51 6.53 -4.04 -18.53
CA GLU A 51 6.53 -4.87 -19.74
C GLU A 51 5.27 -5.73 -19.83
N LYS A 52 4.91 -6.45 -18.75
CA LYS A 52 3.67 -7.24 -18.71
C LYS A 52 2.43 -6.36 -18.87
N SER A 53 2.43 -5.18 -18.27
CA SER A 53 1.33 -4.21 -18.36
C SER A 53 1.14 -3.67 -19.78
N LYS A 54 2.25 -3.31 -20.47
CA LYS A 54 2.22 -2.90 -21.88
C LYS A 54 1.76 -4.04 -22.80
N LEU A 55 2.24 -5.26 -22.57
CA LEU A 55 1.83 -6.44 -23.34
C LEU A 55 0.33 -6.72 -23.16
N LEU A 56 -0.16 -6.73 -21.92
CA LEU A 56 -1.58 -6.94 -21.63
C LEU A 56 -2.45 -5.87 -22.30
N ALA A 57 -2.05 -4.60 -22.23
CA ALA A 57 -2.75 -3.50 -22.88
C ALA A 57 -2.77 -3.64 -24.42
N LYS A 58 -1.70 -4.18 -25.02
CA LYS A 58 -1.64 -4.47 -26.45
C LYS A 58 -2.60 -5.61 -26.82
N LEU A 59 -2.57 -6.71 -26.08
CA LEU A 59 -3.41 -7.89 -26.32
C LEU A 59 -4.91 -7.54 -26.17
N LEU A 60 -5.28 -6.79 -25.14
CA LEU A 60 -6.66 -6.35 -24.91
C LEU A 60 -7.22 -5.40 -25.97
N LYS A 61 -6.35 -4.65 -26.67
CA LYS A 61 -6.75 -3.74 -27.76
C LYS A 61 -6.87 -4.46 -29.10
N SER A 62 -6.40 -5.70 -29.21
CA SER A 62 -6.48 -6.46 -30.45
C SER A 62 -7.91 -6.93 -30.72
N LYS A 63 -8.25 -7.06 -32.01
CA LYS A 63 -9.50 -7.70 -32.46
C LYS A 63 -9.31 -9.19 -32.77
N ASN A 64 -8.08 -9.69 -32.68
CA ASN A 64 -7.76 -11.09 -32.93
C ASN A 64 -8.23 -11.95 -31.72
N PRO A 65 -9.05 -13.00 -31.94
CA PRO A 65 -9.46 -13.89 -30.84
C PRO A 65 -8.29 -14.55 -30.10
N ASP A 66 -7.20 -14.87 -30.78
CA ASP A 66 -6.04 -15.50 -30.15
C ASP A 66 -5.35 -14.55 -29.15
N ASP A 67 -5.23 -13.26 -29.52
CA ASP A 67 -4.66 -12.24 -28.64
C ASP A 67 -5.51 -12.03 -27.39
N LEU A 68 -6.85 -12.07 -27.53
CA LEU A 68 -7.77 -11.99 -26.40
C LEU A 68 -7.65 -13.24 -25.49
N GLN A 69 -7.43 -14.41 -26.08
CA GLN A 69 -7.18 -15.63 -25.30
C GLN A 69 -5.88 -15.54 -24.50
N GLU A 70 -4.81 -15.03 -25.11
CA GLU A 70 -3.53 -14.79 -24.42
C GLU A 70 -3.66 -13.71 -23.32
N ALA A 71 -4.42 -12.65 -23.56
CA ALA A 71 -4.73 -11.65 -22.52
C ALA A 71 -5.40 -12.31 -21.30
N ASN A 72 -6.41 -13.16 -21.53
CA ASN A 72 -7.11 -13.85 -20.46
C ASN A 72 -6.21 -14.82 -19.68
N LYS A 73 -5.31 -15.53 -20.36
CA LYS A 73 -4.29 -16.38 -19.70
C LYS A 73 -3.36 -15.55 -18.84
N LEU A 74 -2.87 -14.42 -19.35
CA LEU A 74 -1.99 -13.51 -18.64
C LEU A 74 -2.68 -12.93 -17.38
N ILE A 75 -3.92 -12.44 -17.51
CA ILE A 75 -4.71 -11.94 -16.37
C ILE A 75 -4.86 -13.03 -15.31
N LYS A 76 -5.22 -14.25 -15.71
CA LYS A 76 -5.38 -15.38 -14.77
C LYS A 76 -4.07 -15.71 -14.05
N SER A 77 -2.93 -15.63 -14.75
CA SER A 77 -1.62 -15.83 -14.14
C SER A 77 -1.29 -14.73 -13.13
N MET A 78 -1.52 -13.47 -13.50
CA MET A 78 -1.25 -12.32 -12.63
C MET A 78 -2.10 -12.35 -11.37
N VAL A 79 -3.38 -12.69 -11.46
CA VAL A 79 -4.27 -12.83 -10.29
C VAL A 79 -3.76 -13.91 -9.35
N LYS A 80 -3.37 -15.08 -9.87
CA LYS A 80 -2.83 -16.17 -9.05
C LYS A 80 -1.51 -15.81 -8.36
N GLU A 81 -0.62 -15.14 -9.10
CA GLU A 81 0.66 -14.67 -8.55
C GLU A 81 0.42 -13.68 -7.42
N ASP A 82 -0.54 -12.77 -7.60
CA ASP A 82 -0.90 -11.79 -6.59
C ASP A 82 -1.56 -12.40 -5.35
N GLU A 83 -2.49 -13.34 -5.53
CA GLU A 83 -3.10 -14.11 -4.44
C GLU A 83 -2.02 -14.83 -3.60
N ALA A 84 -1.09 -15.53 -4.27
CA ALA A 84 0.01 -16.22 -3.59
C ALA A 84 0.92 -15.24 -2.85
N ARG A 85 1.19 -14.07 -3.43
CA ARG A 85 1.97 -13.01 -2.80
C ARG A 85 1.28 -12.45 -1.56
N ILE A 86 -0.02 -12.15 -1.64
CA ILE A 86 -0.82 -11.68 -0.52
C ILE A 86 -0.82 -12.73 0.59
N GLN A 87 -1.09 -13.99 0.27
CA GLN A 87 -1.05 -15.08 1.26
C GLN A 87 0.31 -15.20 1.95
N LYS A 88 1.42 -15.09 1.20
CA LYS A 88 2.78 -15.12 1.76
C LYS A 88 3.02 -13.94 2.71
N VAL A 89 2.61 -12.74 2.34
CA VAL A 89 2.75 -11.53 3.18
C VAL A 89 1.89 -11.66 4.44
N THR A 90 0.63 -12.05 4.30
CA THR A 90 -0.29 -12.25 5.44
C THR A 90 0.25 -13.30 6.39
N LYS A 91 0.72 -14.45 5.89
CA LYS A 91 1.33 -15.50 6.72
C LYS A 91 2.54 -14.98 7.48
N ARG A 92 3.45 -14.28 6.79
CA ARG A 92 4.64 -13.69 7.42
C ARG A 92 4.25 -12.67 8.50
N LEU A 93 3.31 -11.78 8.21
CA LEU A 93 2.86 -10.77 9.17
C LEU A 93 2.25 -11.43 10.40
N HIS A 94 1.38 -12.41 10.21
CA HIS A 94 0.76 -13.16 11.28
C HIS A 94 1.80 -13.87 12.16
N THR A 95 2.78 -14.55 11.55
CA THR A 95 3.87 -15.19 12.31
C THR A 95 4.69 -14.17 13.10
N LEU A 96 5.02 -13.02 12.51
CA LEU A 96 5.76 -11.96 13.22
C LEU A 96 4.95 -11.37 14.37
N GLU A 97 3.66 -11.17 14.19
CA GLU A 97 2.75 -10.67 15.23
C GLU A 97 2.64 -11.66 16.39
N GLU A 98 2.48 -12.94 16.10
CA GLU A 98 2.44 -14.01 17.10
C GLU A 98 3.74 -14.08 17.91
N VAL A 99 4.90 -14.11 17.24
CA VAL A 99 6.21 -14.10 17.92
C VAL A 99 6.38 -12.84 18.75
N ASN A 100 6.04 -11.67 18.22
CA ASN A 100 6.16 -10.41 18.94
C ASN A 100 5.26 -10.37 20.19
N ASN A 101 4.03 -10.86 20.08
CA ASN A 101 3.10 -10.93 21.22
C ASN A 101 3.60 -11.90 22.28
N ASN A 102 4.07 -13.10 21.88
CA ASN A 102 4.59 -14.11 22.79
C ASN A 102 5.84 -13.60 23.53
N VAL A 103 6.81 -13.02 22.81
CA VAL A 103 8.03 -12.46 23.40
C VAL A 103 7.69 -11.33 24.37
N ARG A 104 6.76 -10.43 24.00
CA ARG A 104 6.38 -9.32 24.86
C ARG A 104 5.72 -9.81 26.15
N LEU A 105 4.77 -10.73 26.05
CA LEU A 105 4.08 -11.29 27.22
C LEU A 105 5.04 -12.06 28.12
N LEU A 106 5.87 -12.94 27.54
CA LEU A 106 6.85 -13.71 28.30
C LEU A 106 7.84 -12.77 29.01
N SER A 107 8.32 -11.73 28.33
CA SER A 107 9.19 -10.72 28.95
C SER A 107 8.50 -10.00 30.12
N GLU A 108 7.22 -9.65 29.99
CA GLU A 108 6.45 -9.01 31.06
C GLU A 108 6.26 -9.93 32.25
N MET A 109 5.89 -11.20 32.02
CA MET A 109 5.73 -12.18 33.09
C MET A 109 7.05 -12.46 33.82
N LEU A 110 8.17 -12.56 33.10
CA LEU A 110 9.49 -12.74 33.69
C LEU A 110 9.95 -11.55 34.54
N LEU A 111 9.57 -10.31 34.15
CA LEU A 111 9.88 -9.12 34.94
C LEU A 111 9.16 -9.09 36.29
N HIS A 112 7.98 -9.71 36.38
CA HIS A 112 7.17 -9.78 37.60
C HIS A 112 7.27 -11.13 38.32
N TYR A 113 8.14 -12.02 37.86
CA TYR A 113 8.29 -13.35 38.43
C TYR A 113 8.86 -13.29 39.86
N SER A 114 8.24 -14.05 40.76
CA SER A 114 8.68 -14.30 42.12
C SER A 114 8.56 -15.79 42.41
N GLN A 115 9.61 -16.40 42.96
CA GLN A 115 9.59 -17.83 43.28
C GLN A 115 8.51 -18.19 44.30
N GLU A 116 8.21 -17.28 45.23
CA GLU A 116 7.23 -17.47 46.30
C GLU A 116 5.82 -17.03 45.88
N ASP A 117 5.70 -15.96 45.09
CA ASP A 117 4.40 -15.31 44.81
C ASP A 117 3.79 -15.68 43.44
N SER A 118 4.59 -16.10 42.45
CA SER A 118 4.06 -16.51 41.15
C SER A 118 3.37 -17.86 41.24
N SER A 119 2.14 -17.93 40.73
CA SER A 119 1.34 -19.15 40.79
C SER A 119 1.90 -20.25 39.89
N ASP A 120 1.50 -21.49 40.13
CA ASP A 120 1.88 -22.61 39.25
C ASP A 120 1.34 -22.42 37.83
N GLY A 121 0.18 -21.78 37.67
CA GLY A 121 -0.38 -21.42 36.36
C GLY A 121 0.49 -20.40 35.62
N ASP A 122 1.05 -19.41 36.31
CA ASP A 122 1.96 -18.44 35.69
C ASP A 122 3.25 -19.13 35.19
N ARG A 123 3.76 -20.09 35.96
CA ARG A 123 4.96 -20.88 35.60
C ARG A 123 4.71 -21.75 34.38
N GLU A 124 3.55 -22.41 34.32
CA GLU A 124 3.14 -23.22 33.18
C GLU A 124 2.98 -22.36 31.93
N LEU A 125 2.28 -21.23 32.03
CA LEU A 125 2.10 -20.29 30.91
C LEU A 125 3.44 -19.72 30.40
N MET A 126 4.34 -19.31 31.30
CA MET A 126 5.67 -18.84 30.88
C MET A 126 6.45 -19.93 30.14
N LYS A 127 6.35 -21.18 30.58
CA LYS A 127 6.98 -22.31 29.89
C LYS A 127 6.36 -22.55 28.51
N GLU A 128 5.04 -22.51 28.39
CA GLU A 128 4.36 -22.63 27.10
C GLU A 128 4.77 -21.52 26.13
N LEU A 129 4.83 -20.27 26.60
CA LEU A 129 5.28 -19.14 25.78
C LEU A 129 6.74 -19.29 25.34
N PHE A 130 7.61 -19.81 26.22
CA PHE A 130 8.99 -20.13 25.89
C PHE A 130 9.07 -21.22 24.81
N ASP A 131 8.37 -22.33 25.00
CA ASP A 131 8.32 -23.44 24.04
C ASP A 131 7.77 -22.96 22.67
N GLN A 132 6.77 -22.08 22.67
CA GLN A 132 6.25 -21.48 21.43
C GLN A 132 7.24 -20.54 20.74
N CYS A 133 8.14 -19.89 21.49
CA CYS A 133 9.20 -19.08 20.92
C CYS A 133 10.35 -19.92 20.34
N GLU A 134 10.71 -21.05 20.96
CA GLU A 134 11.75 -21.96 20.46
C GLU A 134 11.29 -22.78 19.24
N ASN A 135 10.01 -23.16 19.18
CA ASN A 135 9.50 -24.09 18.17
C ASN A 135 8.95 -23.42 16.88
N LYS A 136 9.22 -22.13 16.65
CA LYS A 136 8.74 -21.37 15.47
C LYS A 136 9.72 -21.34 14.29
#